data_AF-A0A436SBX5-F1
#
_entry.id   AF-A0A436SBX5-F1
#
_cell.length_a   1.000
_cell.length_b   1.000
_cell.length_c   1.000
_cell.angle_alpha   90.00
_cell.angle_beta   90.00
_cell.angle_gamma   90.00
#
_symmetry.space_group_name_H-M   'P 1'
#
loop_
_entity.id
_entity.type
_entity.pdbx_description
1 polymer ?
#
loop_
_entity_poly.entity_id
_entity_poly.type
_entity_poly.pdbx_seq_one_letter_code
_entity_poly.pdbx_strand_id
1 'polypeptide(L)' 'MRKILSTHPLHPRATAMLAGAGRLAIASALDPKTLTTEACDADIVIVRAPLPPELFQG' A
#
# COMPACT_ATOMS: atom_id res chain seq x y z
N MET A 1 -0.61 -6.69 13.51
CA MET A 1 -0.22 -5.27 13.34
C MET A 1 -0.83 -4.79 12.03
N ARG A 2 -1.36 -3.56 11.98
CA ARG A 2 -1.99 -3.04 10.76
C ARG A 2 -0.97 -2.91 9.63
N LYS A 3 -1.29 -3.44 8.44
CA LYS A 3 -0.44 -3.33 7.25
C LYS A 3 -0.84 -2.09 6.46
N ILE A 4 0.14 -1.28 6.10
CA ILE A 4 -0.02 -0.10 5.25
C ILE A 4 0.78 -0.37 3.98
N LEU A 5 0.10 -0.58 2.86
CA LEU A 5 0.75 -0.74 1.56
C LEU A 5 0.90 0.63 0.91
N SER A 6 2.07 0.94 0.36
CA SER A 6 2.25 2.09 -0.51
C SER A 6 2.76 1.67 -1.88
N THR A 7 2.12 2.19 -2.93
CA THR A 7 2.56 1.95 -4.32
C THR A 7 3.98 2.45 -4.60
N HIS A 8 4.51 3.38 -3.81
CA HIS A 8 5.81 3.99 -4.07
C HIS A 8 6.51 4.42 -2.77
N PRO A 9 7.86 4.48 -2.73
CA PRO A 9 8.62 4.92 -1.54
C PRO A 9 8.18 6.30 -1.04
N LEU A 10 7.74 6.37 0.21
CA LEU A 10 7.30 7.63 0.81
C LEU A 10 8.48 8.49 1.25
N HIS A 11 8.24 9.80 1.35
CA HIS A 11 9.22 10.71 1.94
C HIS A 11 9.55 10.26 3.38
N PRO A 12 10.82 10.31 3.84
CA PRO A 12 11.23 9.78 5.14
C PRO A 12 10.41 10.32 6.32
N ARG A 13 10.01 11.59 6.28
CA ARG A 13 9.12 12.21 7.28
C ARG A 13 7.76 11.50 7.37
N ALA A 14 7.16 11.14 6.23
CA ALA A 14 5.88 10.43 6.22
C ALA A 14 6.05 8.99 6.73
N THR A 15 7.13 8.31 6.32
CA THR A 15 7.47 6.97 6.85
C THR A 15 7.61 6.97 8.37
N ALA A 16 8.30 7.97 8.93
CA ALA A 16 8.46 8.13 10.38
C ALA A 16 7.12 8.37 11.09
N MET A 17 6.22 9.18 10.50
CA MET A 17 4.87 9.39 11.06
C MET A 17 4.03 8.10 11.06
N LEU A 18 4.17 7.27 10.02
CA LEU A 18 3.41 6.02 9.90
C LEU A 18 3.94 4.88 10.77
N ALA A 19 5.19 4.96 11.25
CA ALA A 19 5.80 3.94 12.10
C ALA A 19 4.99 3.68 13.39
N GLY A 20 4.29 4.69 13.91
CA GLY A 20 3.38 4.54 15.05
C GLY A 20 1.98 4.01 14.71
N ALA A 21 1.60 3.99 13.42
CA ALA A 21 0.27 3.60 12.96
C ALA A 21 0.20 2.16 12.44
N GLY A 22 1.32 1.62 11.92
CA GLY A 22 1.37 0.26 11.39
C GLY A 22 2.68 -0.06 10.66
N ARG A 23 2.73 -1.25 10.08
CA ARG A 23 3.86 -1.70 9.26
C ARG A 23 3.69 -1.18 7.83
N LEU A 24 4.56 -0.25 7.42
CA LEU A 24 4.65 0.20 6.04
C LEU A 24 5.34 -0.86 5.16
N ALA A 25 4.72 -1.21 4.03
CA ALA A 25 5.29 -2.02 2.96
C ALA A 25 5.21 -1.24 1.64
N ILE A 26 6.23 -1.34 0.79
CA ILE A 26 6.22 -0.76 -0.55
C ILE A 26 5.89 -1.85 -1.55
N ALA A 27 5.01 -1.54 -2.50
CA ALA A 27 4.59 -2.50 -3.51
C ALA A 27 5.78 -2.95 -4.36
N SER A 28 5.85 -4.26 -4.66
CA SER A 28 6.98 -4.81 -5.43
C SER A 28 6.88 -4.49 -6.93
N ALA A 29 5.66 -4.33 -7.44
CA ALA A 29 5.36 -3.90 -8.79
C ALA A 29 4.03 -3.12 -8.83
N LEU A 30 3.81 -2.40 -9.93
CA LEU A 30 2.62 -1.55 -10.13
C LEU A 30 1.57 -2.17 -11.06
N ASP A 31 1.78 -3.40 -11.51
CA ASP A 31 0.79 -4.08 -12.35
C ASP A 31 -0.48 -4.45 -11.52
N PRO A 32 -1.65 -4.50 -12.16
CA PRO A 32 -2.92 -4.78 -11.48
C PRO A 32 -2.90 -6.03 -10.61
N LYS A 33 -2.26 -7.11 -11.09
CA LYS A 33 -2.24 -8.40 -10.39
C LYS A 33 -1.44 -8.29 -9.10
N THR A 34 -0.27 -7.67 -9.15
CA THR A 34 0.58 -7.46 -7.96
C THR A 34 -0.12 -6.56 -6.95
N LEU A 35 -0.67 -5.42 -7.39
CA LEU A 35 -1.35 -4.47 -6.49
C LEU A 35 -2.54 -5.12 -5.78
N THR A 36 -3.38 -5.86 -6.51
CA THR A 36 -4.52 -6.56 -5.91
C THR A 36 -4.07 -7.63 -4.91
N THR A 37 -3.04 -8.41 -5.25
CA THR A 37 -2.52 -9.47 -4.36
C THR A 37 -1.92 -8.88 -3.08
N GLU A 38 -1.09 -7.84 -3.19
CA GLU A 38 -0.38 -7.27 -2.04
C GLU A 38 -1.25 -6.38 -1.16
N ALA A 39 -2.35 -5.84 -1.69
CA ALA A 39 -3.30 -5.04 -0.93
C ALA A 39 -4.36 -5.88 -0.21
N CYS A 40 -4.54 -7.15 -0.58
CA CYS A 40 -5.58 -8.02 -0.05
C CYS A 40 -5.56 -8.12 1.49
N ASP A 41 -4.37 -8.13 2.10
CA ASP A 41 -4.15 -8.16 3.55
C ASP A 41 -3.78 -6.77 4.14
N ALA A 42 -3.91 -5.69 3.37
CA ALA A 42 -3.60 -4.34 3.81
C ALA A 42 -4.82 -3.65 4.40
N ASP A 43 -4.69 -3.06 5.58
CA ASP A 43 -5.74 -2.22 6.17
C ASP A 43 -5.82 -0.85 5.48
N ILE A 44 -4.71 -0.39 4.89
CA ILE A 44 -4.57 0.92 4.23
C ILE A 44 -3.73 0.78 2.96
N VAL A 45 -4.17 1.43 1.88
CA VAL A 45 -3.41 1.58 0.62
C VAL A 45 -3.13 3.06 0.33
N ILE A 46 -1.85 3.43 0.22
CA ILE A 46 -1.39 4.77 -0.14
C ILE A 46 -0.96 4.79 -1.61
N VAL A 47 -1.62 5.62 -2.41
CA VAL A 47 -1.54 5.55 -3.87
C VAL A 47 -0.88 6.76 -4.51
N ARG A 48 0.01 6.48 -5.47
CA ARG A 48 0.53 7.41 -6.49
C ARG A 48 0.54 6.78 -7.90
N ALA A 49 -0.17 5.68 -8.06
CA ALA A 49 -0.40 4.96 -9.31
C ALA A 49 -1.93 4.82 -9.54
N PRO A 50 -2.41 4.55 -10.77
CA PRO A 50 -3.79 4.12 -10.98
C PRO A 50 -4.10 2.88 -10.15
N LEU A 51 -5.23 2.86 -9.45
CA LEU A 51 -5.68 1.67 -8.73
C LEU A 51 -6.48 0.74 -9.65
N PRO A 52 -6.16 -0.56 -9.68
CA PRO A 52 -7.00 -1.54 -10.35
C PRO A 52 -8.38 -1.62 -9.68
N PRO A 53 -9.48 -1.70 -10.46
CA PRO A 53 -10.84 -1.74 -9.91
C PRO A 53 -11.10 -2.97 -9.02
N GLU A 54 -10.38 -4.07 -9.24
CA GLU A 54 -10.49 -5.32 -8.49
C GLU A 54 -10.21 -5.14 -6.99
N LEU A 55 -9.43 -4.13 -6.60
CA LEU A 55 -9.19 -3.77 -5.19
C LEU A 55 -10.45 -3.40 -4.41
N PHE A 56 -11.50 -2.98 -5.11
CA PHE A 56 -12.72 -2.49 -4.51
C PHE A 56 -13.87 -3.50 -4.58
N GLN A 57 -13.61 -4.72 -5.06
CA GLN A 57 -14.66 -5.70 -5.32
C GLN A 57 -15.02 -6.62 -4.14
N GLY A 58 -14.29 -6.53 -3.01
CA GLY A 58 -14.64 -7.23 -1.76
C GLY A 58 -14.17 -8.67 -1.70
#